data_AF-A0AAN6ECE4-F1
#
_entry.id   AF-A0AAN6ECE4-F1
#
_cell.length_a   1.000
_cell.length_b   1.000
_cell.length_c   1.000
_cell.angle_alpha   90.00
_cell.angle_beta   90.00
_cell.angle_gamma   90.00
#
_symmetry.space_group_name_H-M   'P 1'
#
loop_
_entity.id
_entity.type
_entity.pdbx_description
1 polymer ?
#
loop_
_entity_poly.entity_id
_entity_poly.type
_entity_poly.pdbx_seq_one_letter_code
_entity_poly.pdbx_strand_id
1 'polypeptide(L)'
;MTQDHRDRVPILRREVERPRWNSPPRVGIIYSAENWDHIEPLVNALRYELTDNFYFSPINIKLTQAESIYDIPLYVSHLHQRSEIVFVLGVVFRTSPTYEERLVSALTQHVAAIPMIGRLPVFDCIMVKDSEKQLRAHVDALGDGGFASVWAKRAIDTFTMMAKPAI
;
A
#
# COMPACT_ATOMS: atom_id res chain seq x y z
N MET A 1 -0.68 11.83 51.41
CA MET A 1 -0.42 10.61 50.61
C MET A 1 -1.47 10.54 49.51
N THR A 2 -1.17 11.09 48.34
CA THR A 2 -2.07 11.13 47.18
C THR A 2 -1.82 9.91 46.30
N GLN A 3 -2.83 9.04 46.19
CA GLN A 3 -2.82 7.81 45.41
C GLN A 3 -3.16 8.15 43.96
N ASP A 4 -2.17 8.02 43.06
CA ASP A 4 -2.31 8.22 41.61
C ASP A 4 -2.93 6.95 40.99
N HIS A 5 -4.25 6.93 40.82
CA HIS A 5 -4.96 5.90 40.04
C HIS A 5 -4.75 6.17 38.55
N ARG A 6 -3.63 5.68 38.02
CA ARG A 6 -3.47 5.51 36.58
C ARG A 6 -4.22 4.26 36.16
N ASP A 7 -5.47 4.45 35.76
CA ASP A 7 -6.24 3.49 34.99
C ASP A 7 -5.44 3.09 33.75
N ARG A 8 -4.75 1.95 33.85
CA ARG A 8 -4.18 1.27 32.69
C ARG A 8 -5.35 0.69 31.92
N VAL A 9 -5.85 1.46 30.96
CA VAL A 9 -6.78 0.94 29.95
C VAL A 9 -6.09 -0.26 29.30
N PRO A 10 -6.63 -1.48 29.42
CA PRO A 10 -6.05 -2.63 28.75
C PRO A 10 -6.21 -2.40 27.26
N ILE A 11 -5.08 -2.26 26.56
CA ILE A 11 -5.06 -2.27 25.10
C ILE A 11 -5.51 -3.67 24.71
N LEU A 12 -6.80 -3.82 24.41
CA LEU A 12 -7.35 -4.99 23.72
C LEU A 12 -6.59 -5.07 22.39
N ARG A 13 -5.54 -5.90 22.33
CA ARG A 13 -5.01 -6.40 21.07
C ARG A 13 -6.17 -7.15 20.43
N ARG A 14 -6.90 -6.46 19.56
CA ARG A 14 -7.87 -7.08 18.66
C ARG A 14 -7.05 -8.06 17.82
N GLU A 15 -7.07 -9.33 18.21
CA GLU A 15 -6.64 -10.41 17.34
C GLU A 15 -7.38 -10.19 16.03
N VAL A 16 -6.62 -9.86 14.98
CA VAL A 16 -7.19 -9.64 13.66
C VAL A 16 -7.68 -11.00 13.23
N GLU A 17 -9.00 -11.21 13.25
CA GLU A 17 -9.63 -12.37 12.64
C GLU A 17 -9.09 -12.47 11.21
N ARG A 18 -8.25 -13.47 10.96
CA ARG A 18 -7.64 -13.66 9.65
C ARG A 18 -8.77 -14.00 8.68
N PRO A 19 -8.92 -13.25 7.57
CA PRO A 19 -10.02 -13.47 6.65
C PRO A 19 -9.91 -14.87 6.04
N ARG A 20 -10.98 -15.66 6.14
CA ARG A 20 -11.10 -16.94 5.43
C ARG A 20 -11.67 -16.67 4.05
N TRP A 21 -10.83 -16.80 3.04
CA TRP A 21 -11.22 -16.54 1.66
C TRP A 21 -11.89 -17.76 1.03
N ASN A 22 -13.13 -17.59 0.56
CA ASN A 22 -13.72 -18.54 -0.39
C ASN A 22 -13.19 -18.27 -1.81
N SER A 23 -12.93 -16.99 -2.13
CA SER A 23 -12.25 -16.54 -3.34
C SER A 23 -11.46 -15.27 -2.98
N PRO A 24 -10.13 -15.34 -2.82
CA PRO A 24 -9.32 -14.17 -2.51
C PRO A 24 -9.25 -13.21 -3.72
N PRO A 25 -9.17 -11.89 -3.50
CA PRO A 25 -9.14 -10.92 -4.58
C PRO A 25 -7.88 -11.04 -5.43
N ARG A 26 -8.03 -10.76 -6.73
CA ARG A 26 -6.89 -10.54 -7.63
C ARG A 26 -6.23 -9.20 -7.33
N VAL A 27 -4.94 -9.23 -7.02
CA VAL A 27 -4.15 -8.05 -6.66
C VAL A 27 -3.23 -7.67 -7.81
N GLY A 28 -3.23 -6.40 -8.18
CA GLY A 28 -2.18 -5.78 -8.98
C GLY A 28 -1.19 -5.05 -8.08
N ILE A 29 0.10 -5.24 -8.28
CA ILE A 29 1.16 -4.43 -7.66
C ILE A 29 1.93 -3.79 -8.81
N ILE A 30 1.86 -2.46 -8.90
CA ILE A 30 2.60 -1.66 -9.87
C ILE A 30 3.70 -0.93 -9.12
N TYR A 31 4.92 -0.96 -9.65
CA TYR A 31 6.05 -0.30 -9.02
C TYR A 31 6.94 0.39 -10.03
N SER A 32 7.53 1.54 -9.65
CA SER A 32 8.57 2.21 -10.46
C SER A 32 9.88 1.42 -10.43
N ALA A 33 10.64 1.46 -11.52
CA ALA A 33 12.03 1.00 -11.56
C ALA A 33 13.01 2.00 -10.92
N GLU A 34 12.60 3.26 -10.77
CA GLU A 34 13.41 4.30 -10.11
C GLU A 34 13.59 3.96 -8.63
N ASN A 35 14.79 4.14 -8.09
CA ASN A 35 15.11 3.81 -6.70
C ASN A 35 14.83 2.34 -6.35
N TRP A 36 15.10 1.42 -7.29
CA TRP A 36 14.84 -0.02 -7.17
C TRP A 36 15.35 -0.63 -5.86
N ASP A 37 16.56 -0.27 -5.42
CA ASP A 37 17.15 -0.79 -4.18
C ASP A 37 16.28 -0.54 -2.94
N HIS A 38 15.41 0.46 -2.98
CA HIS A 38 14.43 0.76 -1.93
C HIS A 38 13.05 0.19 -2.21
N ILE A 39 12.67 0.02 -3.47
CA ILE A 39 11.36 -0.51 -3.88
C ILE A 39 11.32 -2.03 -3.79
N GLU A 40 12.37 -2.73 -4.19
CA GLU A 40 12.43 -4.19 -4.20
C GLU A 40 12.08 -4.82 -2.83
N PRO A 41 12.66 -4.35 -1.70
CA PRO A 41 12.31 -4.90 -0.40
C PRO A 41 10.83 -4.69 -0.06
N LEU A 42 10.23 -3.57 -0.47
CA LEU A 42 8.83 -3.25 -0.21
C LEU A 42 7.89 -4.12 -1.05
N VAL A 43 8.20 -4.31 -2.33
CA VAL A 43 7.44 -5.19 -3.23
C VAL A 43 7.46 -6.62 -2.68
N ASN A 44 8.64 -7.11 -2.29
CA ASN A 44 8.78 -8.44 -1.72
C ASN A 44 8.05 -8.57 -0.38
N ALA A 45 8.22 -7.60 0.53
CA ALA A 45 7.53 -7.58 1.81
C ALA A 45 6.00 -7.56 1.63
N LEU A 46 5.47 -6.76 0.71
CA LEU A 46 4.04 -6.73 0.42
C LEU A 46 3.55 -8.06 -0.15
N ARG A 47 4.34 -8.68 -1.03
CA ARG A 47 4.01 -10.01 -1.57
C ARG A 47 3.96 -11.06 -0.46
N TYR A 48 4.98 -11.10 0.42
CA TYR A 48 5.00 -12.01 1.57
C TYR A 48 3.85 -11.76 2.53
N GLU A 49 3.52 -10.50 2.80
CA GLU A 49 2.39 -10.16 3.65
C GLU A 49 1.08 -10.72 3.07
N LEU A 50 0.85 -10.52 1.78
CA LEU A 50 -0.35 -11.01 1.10
C LEU A 50 -0.40 -12.55 1.05
N THR A 51 0.72 -13.23 0.82
CA THR A 51 0.77 -14.69 0.74
C THR A 51 0.70 -15.36 2.11
N ASP A 52 1.48 -14.89 3.07
CA ASP A 52 1.75 -15.61 4.31
C ASP A 52 0.78 -15.21 5.42
N ASN A 53 0.37 -13.94 5.46
CA ASN A 53 -0.55 -13.42 6.46
C ASN A 53 -2.00 -13.36 5.97
N PHE A 54 -2.22 -13.11 4.67
CA PHE A 54 -3.56 -13.08 4.07
C PHE A 54 -3.89 -14.30 3.21
N TYR A 55 -2.99 -15.28 3.07
CA TYR A 55 -3.24 -16.55 2.35
C TYR A 55 -3.61 -16.39 0.88
N PHE A 56 -3.08 -15.36 0.21
CA PHE A 56 -3.29 -15.19 -1.22
C PHE A 56 -2.40 -16.18 -1.96
N SER A 57 -2.99 -16.93 -2.88
CA SER A 57 -2.17 -17.71 -3.81
C SER A 57 -1.33 -16.74 -4.66
N PRO A 58 -0.03 -17.00 -4.87
CA PRO A 58 0.83 -16.14 -5.69
C PRO A 58 0.27 -15.88 -7.10
N ILE A 59 -0.52 -16.80 -7.65
CA ILE A 59 -1.17 -16.63 -8.96
C ILE A 59 -2.17 -15.46 -9.01
N ASN A 60 -2.71 -15.06 -7.86
CA ASN A 60 -3.62 -13.94 -7.75
C ASN A 60 -2.90 -12.60 -7.61
N ILE A 61 -1.57 -12.59 -7.52
CA ILE A 61 -0.77 -11.39 -7.37
C ILE A 61 -0.04 -11.12 -8.69
N LYS A 62 -0.48 -10.08 -9.40
CA LYS A 62 0.15 -9.63 -10.64
C LYS A 62 1.12 -8.48 -10.35
N LEU A 63 2.39 -8.72 -10.62
CA LEU A 63 3.45 -7.70 -10.57
C LEU A 63 3.58 -7.02 -11.94
N THR A 64 3.71 -5.69 -11.94
CA THR A 64 3.98 -4.89 -13.14
C THR A 64 5.01 -3.81 -12.79
N GLN A 65 6.14 -3.79 -13.50
CA GLN A 65 7.14 -2.73 -13.38
C GLN A 65 6.84 -1.63 -14.39
N ALA A 66 6.84 -0.40 -13.92
CA ALA A 66 6.85 0.82 -14.73
C ALA A 66 8.30 1.33 -14.82
N GLU A 67 8.71 1.83 -15.99
CA GLU A 67 10.06 2.41 -16.14
C GLU A 67 10.25 3.63 -15.25
N SER A 68 9.24 4.49 -15.19
CA SER A 68 9.20 5.62 -14.28
C SER A 68 7.91 5.64 -13.46
N ILE A 69 7.95 6.37 -12.34
CA ILE A 69 6.78 6.62 -11.52
C ILE A 69 5.65 7.30 -12.33
N TYR A 70 6.01 8.06 -13.37
CA TYR A 70 5.07 8.72 -14.29
C TYR A 70 4.20 7.76 -15.09
N ASP A 71 4.69 6.56 -15.38
CA ASP A 71 3.96 5.63 -16.22
C ASP A 71 2.94 4.83 -15.40
N ILE A 72 3.02 4.87 -14.07
CA ILE A 72 2.16 4.09 -13.18
C ILE A 72 0.66 4.30 -13.47
N PRO A 73 0.12 5.52 -13.62
CA PRO A 73 -1.30 5.71 -13.95
C PRO A 73 -1.74 4.96 -15.22
N LEU A 74 -0.87 4.81 -16.22
CA LEU A 74 -1.16 4.04 -17.44
C LEU A 74 -1.31 2.55 -17.12
N TYR A 75 -0.42 2.00 -16.28
CA TYR A 75 -0.50 0.60 -15.85
C TYR A 75 -1.68 0.33 -14.91
N VAL A 76 -2.07 1.28 -14.06
CA VAL A 76 -3.28 1.15 -13.22
C VAL A 76 -4.50 1.00 -14.13
N SER A 77 -4.59 1.82 -15.18
CA SER A 77 -5.67 1.74 -16.16
C SER A 77 -5.72 0.38 -16.86
N HIS A 78 -4.55 -0.21 -17.17
CA HIS A 78 -4.46 -1.54 -17.77
C HIS A 78 -4.89 -2.66 -16.81
N LEU A 79 -4.57 -2.54 -15.52
CA LEU A 79 -4.90 -3.56 -14.52
C LEU A 79 -6.35 -3.48 -14.02
N HIS A 80 -7.07 -2.40 -14.30
CA HIS A 80 -8.46 -2.21 -13.88
C HIS A 80 -9.39 -3.38 -14.23
N GLN A 81 -9.19 -4.03 -15.38
CA GLN A 81 -10.04 -5.15 -15.80
C GLN A 81 -9.60 -6.51 -15.24
N ARG A 82 -8.41 -6.60 -14.65
CA ARG A 82 -7.76 -7.87 -14.27
C ARG A 82 -7.52 -7.99 -12.76
N SER A 83 -7.58 -6.89 -12.05
CA SER A 83 -7.36 -6.79 -10.61
C SER A 83 -8.58 -6.22 -9.92
N GLU A 84 -8.81 -6.66 -8.68
CA GLU A 84 -9.85 -6.16 -7.79
C GLU A 84 -9.27 -5.21 -6.74
N ILE A 85 -7.95 -5.25 -6.54
CA ILE A 85 -7.18 -4.33 -5.69
C ILE A 85 -5.91 -3.96 -6.47
N VAL A 86 -5.51 -2.69 -6.45
CA VAL A 86 -4.21 -2.28 -7.01
C VAL A 86 -3.40 -1.52 -5.98
N PHE A 87 -2.13 -1.89 -5.83
CA PHE A 87 -1.13 -1.15 -5.08
C PHE A 87 -0.19 -0.42 -6.04
N VAL A 88 0.10 0.84 -5.75
CA VAL A 88 1.01 1.68 -6.51
C VAL A 88 2.20 2.02 -5.63
N LEU A 89 3.36 1.43 -5.91
CA LEU A 89 4.58 1.59 -5.12
C LEU A 89 5.57 2.50 -5.84
N GLY A 90 6.18 3.40 -5.09
CA GLY A 90 7.23 4.27 -5.60
C GLY A 90 8.01 4.90 -4.46
N VAL A 91 9.25 5.27 -4.73
CA VAL A 91 10.07 6.08 -3.82
C VAL A 91 10.54 7.30 -4.60
N VAL A 92 10.28 8.48 -4.06
CA VAL A 92 10.69 9.76 -4.65
C VAL A 92 11.50 10.52 -3.60
N PHE A 93 12.76 10.80 -3.94
CA PHE A 93 13.60 11.66 -3.13
C PHE A 93 13.42 13.11 -3.55
N ARG A 94 13.26 14.03 -2.59
CA ARG A 94 13.10 15.44 -2.89
C ARG A 94 14.44 16.10 -3.21
N THR A 95 14.85 16.01 -4.46
CA THR A 95 16.11 16.59 -4.96
C THR A 95 15.92 18.03 -5.46
N SER A 96 14.69 18.43 -5.80
CA SER A 96 14.36 19.80 -6.24
C SER A 96 12.92 20.20 -5.88
N PRO A 97 12.72 21.25 -5.05
CA PRO A 97 11.44 21.53 -4.38
C PRO A 97 10.28 21.84 -5.33
N THR A 98 10.54 22.40 -6.52
CA THR A 98 9.48 22.85 -7.44
C THR A 98 9.03 21.79 -8.44
N TYR A 99 9.92 20.87 -8.82
CA TYR A 99 9.61 19.80 -9.77
C TYR A 99 8.78 18.70 -9.10
N GLU A 100 9.09 18.36 -7.85
CA GLU A 100 8.57 17.16 -7.19
C GLU A 100 7.23 17.39 -6.47
N GLU A 101 6.91 18.60 -6.01
CA GLU A 101 5.58 18.88 -5.43
C GLU A 101 4.47 18.75 -6.47
N ARG A 102 4.70 19.27 -7.68
CA ARG A 102 3.75 19.13 -8.79
C ARG A 102 3.66 17.67 -9.25
N LEU A 103 4.78 16.96 -9.24
CA LEU A 103 4.88 15.54 -9.58
C LEU A 103 4.02 14.70 -8.64
N VAL A 104 4.28 14.79 -7.34
CA VAL A 104 3.56 14.03 -6.31
C VAL A 104 2.09 14.41 -6.29
N SER A 105 1.77 15.71 -6.38
CA SER A 105 0.39 16.17 -6.39
C SER A 105 -0.37 15.64 -7.61
N ALA A 106 0.23 15.71 -8.82
CA ALA A 106 -0.39 15.20 -10.03
C ALA A 106 -0.52 13.67 -10.01
N LEU A 107 0.45 12.95 -9.45
CA LEU A 107 0.40 11.49 -9.38
C LEU A 107 -0.64 11.01 -8.38
N THR A 108 -0.66 11.57 -7.17
CA THR A 108 -1.68 11.26 -6.16
C THR A 108 -3.07 11.67 -6.66
N GLN A 109 -3.22 12.79 -7.36
CA GLN A 109 -4.51 13.18 -7.96
C GLN A 109 -4.97 12.19 -9.04
N HIS A 110 -4.07 11.77 -9.94
CA HIS A 110 -4.42 10.79 -10.98
C HIS A 110 -4.74 9.43 -10.38
N VAL A 111 -3.93 8.95 -9.43
CA VAL A 111 -4.17 7.68 -8.72
C VAL A 111 -5.48 7.73 -7.95
N ALA A 112 -5.82 8.85 -7.31
CA ALA A 112 -7.08 9.04 -6.60
C ALA A 112 -8.30 9.17 -7.53
N ALA A 113 -8.12 9.68 -8.76
CA ALA A 113 -9.18 9.82 -9.75
C ALA A 113 -9.59 8.47 -10.37
N ILE A 114 -8.68 7.51 -10.48
CA ILE A 114 -8.95 6.20 -11.11
C ILE A 114 -10.03 5.39 -10.37
N PRO A 115 -10.02 5.27 -9.02
CA PRO A 115 -11.10 4.65 -8.26
C PRO A 115 -12.49 5.25 -8.54
N MET A 116 -12.58 6.55 -8.82
CA MET A 116 -13.86 7.23 -9.06
C MET A 116 -14.53 6.80 -10.36
N ILE A 117 -13.75 6.39 -11.36
CA ILE A 117 -14.27 6.02 -12.68
C ILE A 117 -14.68 4.54 -12.72
N GLY A 118 -14.08 3.70 -11.88
CA GLY A 118 -14.19 2.25 -12.04
C GLY A 118 -14.40 1.41 -10.78
N ARG A 119 -14.66 2.02 -9.61
CA ARG A 119 -14.80 1.33 -8.31
C ARG A 119 -13.64 0.39 -7.96
N LEU A 120 -12.47 0.58 -8.56
CA LEU A 120 -11.27 -0.18 -8.24
C LEU A 120 -10.57 0.50 -7.07
N PRO A 121 -10.42 -0.14 -5.91
CA PRO A 121 -9.62 0.42 -4.83
C PRO A 121 -8.14 0.42 -5.23
N VAL A 122 -7.58 1.63 -5.37
CA VAL A 122 -6.16 1.85 -5.64
C VAL A 122 -5.51 2.43 -4.39
N PHE A 123 -4.43 1.78 -3.93
CA PHE A 123 -3.68 2.18 -2.75
C PHE A 123 -2.39 2.88 -3.17
N ASP A 124 -2.31 4.16 -2.84
CA ASP A 124 -1.11 4.97 -2.99
C ASP A 124 -0.09 4.57 -1.91
N CYS A 125 0.93 3.82 -2.34
CA CYS A 125 2.07 3.37 -1.55
C CYS A 125 3.34 4.11 -1.97
N ILE A 126 3.21 5.34 -2.47
CA ILE A 126 4.35 6.19 -2.87
C ILE A 126 4.93 6.88 -1.64
N MET A 127 6.23 6.68 -1.44
CA MET A 127 6.97 7.32 -0.38
C MET A 127 7.77 8.50 -0.92
N VAL A 128 7.39 9.69 -0.47
CA VAL A 128 8.11 10.93 -0.76
C VAL A 128 8.96 11.28 0.46
N LYS A 129 10.26 11.46 0.26
CA LYS A 129 11.23 11.71 1.33
C LYS A 129 12.28 12.72 0.87
N ASP A 130 12.80 13.53 1.78
CA ASP A 130 13.83 14.53 1.48
C ASP A 130 15.23 13.90 1.38
N SER A 131 15.42 12.69 1.94
CA SER A 131 16.68 11.96 1.85
C SER A 131 16.51 10.47 2.12
N GLU A 132 17.49 9.68 1.71
CA GLU A 132 17.58 8.25 2.05
C GLU A 132 17.61 8.02 3.57
N LYS A 133 18.28 8.89 4.32
CA LYS A 133 18.32 8.82 5.78
C LYS A 133 16.92 8.95 6.39
N GLN A 134 16.10 9.86 5.86
CA GLN A 134 14.72 10.04 6.30
C GLN A 134 13.85 8.84 5.89
N LEU A 135 14.09 8.26 4.72
CA LEU A 135 13.41 7.04 4.29
C LEU A 135 13.69 5.88 5.25
N ARG A 136 14.97 5.60 5.51
CA ARG A 136 15.40 4.54 6.45
C ARG A 136 14.81 4.74 7.84
N ALA A 137 14.92 5.95 8.40
CA ALA A 137 14.35 6.26 9.70
C ALA A 137 12.83 6.04 9.77
N HIS A 138 12.11 6.29 8.66
CA HIS A 138 10.67 6.05 8.60
C HIS A 138 10.36 4.55 8.52
N VAL A 139 11.11 3.78 7.72
CA VAL A 139 10.98 2.32 7.64
C VAL A 139 11.25 1.70 9.01
N ASP A 140 12.30 2.11 9.70
CA ASP A 140 12.68 1.61 11.02
C ASP A 140 11.64 1.97 12.10
N ALA A 141 11.00 3.14 12.00
CA ALA A 141 9.99 3.60 12.96
C ALA A 141 8.71 2.74 12.96
N LEU A 142 8.43 1.99 11.89
CA LEU A 142 7.21 1.17 11.76
C LEU A 142 7.31 -0.20 12.45
N GLY A 143 8.50 -0.61 12.94
CA GLY A 143 8.70 -1.85 13.69
C GLY A 143 8.33 -3.13 12.90
N ASP A 144 8.03 -4.22 13.62
CA ASP A 144 7.86 -5.59 13.10
C ASP A 144 6.70 -5.83 12.10
N GLY A 145 5.95 -4.81 11.70
CA GLY A 145 4.94 -4.91 10.63
C GLY A 145 5.35 -4.23 9.31
N GLY A 146 6.25 -3.26 9.37
CA GLY A 146 6.64 -2.45 8.20
C GLY A 146 5.48 -1.79 7.44
N PHE A 147 5.81 -1.14 6.34
CA PHE A 147 4.81 -0.53 5.44
C PHE A 147 3.91 -1.57 4.76
N ALA A 148 4.47 -2.73 4.41
CA ALA A 148 3.76 -3.81 3.74
C ALA A 148 2.53 -4.28 4.52
N SER A 149 2.65 -4.52 5.83
CA SER A 149 1.52 -4.94 6.67
C SER A 149 0.43 -3.87 6.76
N VAL A 150 0.83 -2.61 6.93
CA VAL A 150 -0.11 -1.48 6.97
C VAL A 150 -0.89 -1.36 5.66
N TRP A 151 -0.19 -1.40 4.52
CA TRP A 151 -0.81 -1.31 3.20
C TRP A 151 -1.73 -2.48 2.91
N ALA A 152 -1.24 -3.71 3.12
CA ALA A 152 -2.02 -4.93 2.91
C ALA A 152 -3.30 -4.91 3.75
N LYS A 153 -3.18 -4.66 5.06
CA LYS A 153 -4.32 -4.61 5.97
C LYS A 153 -5.36 -3.57 5.53
N ARG A 154 -4.93 -2.35 5.21
CA ARG A 154 -5.83 -1.30 4.74
C ARG A 154 -6.57 -1.72 3.47
N ALA A 155 -5.87 -2.38 2.55
CA ALA A 155 -6.46 -2.83 1.29
C ALA A 155 -7.49 -3.94 1.49
N ILE A 156 -7.16 -4.92 2.33
CA ILE A 156 -8.04 -6.03 2.66
C ILE A 156 -9.29 -5.54 3.41
N ASP A 157 -9.12 -4.64 4.38
CA ASP A 157 -10.25 -4.04 5.10
C ASP A 157 -11.18 -3.30 4.14
N THR A 158 -10.62 -2.50 3.22
CA THR A 158 -11.39 -1.76 2.21
C THR A 158 -12.14 -2.71 1.27
N PHE A 159 -11.46 -3.72 0.74
CA PHE A 159 -12.09 -4.72 -0.14
C PHE A 159 -13.23 -5.46 0.56
N THR A 160 -13.00 -5.88 1.81
CA THR A 160 -14.01 -6.59 2.61
C THR A 160 -15.22 -5.69 2.91
N MET A 161 -15.00 -4.39 3.15
CA MET A 161 -16.09 -3.42 3.32
C MET A 161 -16.90 -3.24 2.04
N MET A 162 -16.25 -3.18 0.87
CA MET A 162 -16.91 -3.03 -0.42
C MET A 162 -17.67 -4.28 -0.87
N ALA A 163 -17.22 -5.47 -0.45
CA ALA A 163 -17.86 -6.75 -0.78
C ALA A 163 -19.14 -7.04 0.02
N LYS A 164 -19.37 -6.30 1.13
CA LYS A 164 -20.62 -6.46 1.90
C LYS A 164 -21.78 -5.83 1.12
N PRO A 165 -22.93 -6.52 0.97
CA PRO A 165 -24.10 -5.93 0.36
C PRO A 165 -24.55 -4.71 1.16
N ALA A 166 -24.82 -3.60 0.48
CA ALA A 166 -25.45 -2.44 1.09
C ALA A 166 -26.84 -2.86 1.59
N ILE A 167 -27.06 -2.70 2.90
CA ILE A 167 -28.34 -3.00 3.58
C ILE A 167 -29.39 -1.98 3.16
#